data_AF-A0A1H0MZH6-F1
#
_entry.id   AF-A0A1H0MZH6-F1
#
_cell.length_a   1.000
_cell.length_b   1.000
_cell.length_c   1.000
_cell.angle_alpha   90.00
_cell.angle_beta   90.00
_cell.angle_gamma   90.00
#
_symmetry.space_group_name_H-M   'P 1'
#
loop_
_entity.id
_entity.type
_entity.pdbx_description
1 polymer ?
#
loop_
_entity_poly.entity_id
_entity_poly.type
_entity_poly.pdbx_seq_one_letter_code
_entity_poly.pdbx_strand_id
1 'polypeptide(L)'
;MPNVEQVKRGLQEAELRLLHHLRAVRREHRKEKPADRAQLTPGQKIADTVAATMGSWTFIIIQTTILFFWIILNITAYVRNWDPYPFILLNLALSFQAAYAAPFIMMSQNRQQDIDRKEAENDYKINIKAELEIELLHEKIELLHQKIDQMREKEVVTLAETVQELAKSQDTADKSE
;
A
#
# COMPACT_ATOMS: atom_id res chain seq x y z
N MET A 1 17.20 36.12 26.83
CA MET A 1 17.45 34.80 26.23
C MET A 1 16.10 34.12 26.00
N PRO A 2 15.82 33.55 24.82
CA PRO A 2 14.53 32.90 24.56
C PRO A 2 14.33 31.74 25.55
N ASN A 3 13.13 31.69 26.16
CA ASN A 3 12.78 30.71 27.17
C ASN A 3 12.75 29.30 26.57
N VAL A 4 13.41 28.33 27.19
CA VAL A 4 13.53 26.93 26.73
C VAL A 4 12.15 26.32 26.43
N GLU A 5 11.11 26.72 27.17
CA GLU A 5 9.74 26.31 26.89
C GLU A 5 9.17 26.82 25.57
N GLN A 6 9.50 28.05 25.17
CA GLN A 6 9.04 28.62 23.90
C GLN A 6 9.68 27.90 22.72
N VAL A 7 10.96 27.52 22.84
CA VAL A 7 11.68 26.75 21.82
C VAL A 7 11.07 25.34 21.67
N LYS A 8 10.78 24.66 22.80
CA LYS A 8 10.10 23.35 22.78
C LYS A 8 8.73 23.40 22.11
N ARG A 9 7.90 24.40 22.44
CA ARG A 9 6.57 24.55 21.84
C ARG A 9 6.65 24.81 20.34
N GLY A 10 7.56 25.68 19.90
CA GLY A 10 7.77 25.95 18.48
C GLY A 10 8.20 24.72 17.68
N LEU A 11 9.06 23.87 18.27
CA LEU A 11 9.51 22.62 17.65
C LEU A 11 8.36 21.61 17.54
N GLN A 12 7.56 21.44 18.60
CA GLN A 12 6.40 20.56 18.59
C GLN A 12 5.36 20.98 17.55
N GLU A 13 5.10 22.28 17.40
CA GLU A 13 4.17 22.78 16.38
C GLU A 13 4.70 22.59 14.94
N ALA A 14 6.02 22.66 14.74
CA ALA A 14 6.64 22.38 13.46
C ALA A 14 6.55 20.89 13.09
N GLU A 15 6.82 20.00 14.05
CA GLU A 15 6.65 18.54 13.89
C GLU A 15 5.21 18.18 13.55
N LEU A 16 4.23 18.73 14.29
CA LEU A 16 2.82 18.42 14.07
C LEU A 16 2.35 18.84 12.67
N ARG A 17 2.83 19.99 12.19
CA ARG A 17 2.56 20.49 10.83
C ARG A 17 3.18 19.60 9.76
N LEU A 18 4.43 19.20 9.95
CA LEU A 18 5.13 18.30 9.03
C LEU A 18 4.43 16.94 8.94
N LEU A 19 4.01 16.41 10.09
CA LEU A 19 3.29 15.14 10.17
C LEU A 19 1.91 15.23 9.48
N HIS A 20 1.20 16.35 9.63
CA HIS A 20 -0.04 16.60 8.88
C HIS A 20 0.18 16.71 7.37
N HIS A 21 1.25 17.38 6.94
CA HIS A 21 1.60 17.51 5.53
C HIS A 21 1.97 16.14 4.91
N LEU A 22 2.80 15.34 5.58
CA LEU A 22 3.14 13.98 5.12
C LEU A 22 1.90 13.08 5.04
N ARG A 23 0.97 13.19 5.99
CA ARG A 23 -0.32 12.49 5.93
C ARG A 23 -1.17 12.92 4.73
N ALA A 24 -1.13 14.19 4.34
CA ALA A 24 -1.84 14.70 3.17
C ALA A 24 -1.22 14.16 1.87
N VAL A 25 0.11 14.23 1.74
CA VAL A 25 0.86 13.69 0.59
C VAL A 25 0.65 12.18 0.45
N ARG A 26 0.66 11.43 1.56
CA ARG A 26 0.33 9.98 1.55
C ARG A 26 -1.09 9.70 1.05
N ARG A 27 -2.06 10.54 1.40
CA ARG A 27 -3.44 10.41 0.91
C ARG A 27 -3.55 10.74 -0.58
N GLU A 28 -2.77 11.69 -1.05
CA GLU A 28 -2.73 12.10 -2.45
C GLU A 28 -2.11 11.01 -3.34
N HIS A 29 -0.96 10.45 -2.95
CA HIS A 29 -0.37 9.30 -3.64
C HIS A 29 -1.27 8.05 -3.62
N ARG A 30 -2.05 7.83 -2.54
CA ARG A 30 -3.06 6.76 -2.53
C ARG A 30 -4.21 7.00 -3.51
N LYS A 31 -4.52 8.26 -3.81
CA LYS A 31 -5.54 8.64 -4.81
C LYS A 31 -5.05 8.53 -6.25
N GLU A 32 -3.75 8.56 -6.53
CA GLU A 32 -3.21 8.39 -7.89
C GLU A 32 -3.37 6.96 -8.46
N LYS A 33 -3.65 5.96 -7.62
CA LYS A 33 -4.24 4.67 -8.06
C LYS A 33 -5.73 4.92 -8.40
N PRO A 34 -6.08 5.52 -9.55
CA PRO A 34 -6.58 4.68 -10.65
C PRO A 34 -6.36 5.30 -12.05
N ALA A 35 -5.12 5.37 -12.56
CA ALA A 35 -4.90 5.78 -13.95
C ALA A 35 -4.88 4.61 -14.97
N ASP A 36 -4.69 3.36 -14.54
CA ASP A 36 -4.56 2.21 -15.47
C ASP A 36 -5.92 1.72 -16.00
N ARG A 37 -7.04 2.14 -15.39
CA ARG A 37 -8.40 1.79 -15.86
C ARG A 37 -8.90 2.66 -17.02
N ALA A 38 -8.31 3.84 -17.23
CA ALA A 38 -8.84 4.83 -18.16
C ALA A 38 -8.51 4.51 -19.64
N GLN A 39 -7.56 3.61 -19.90
CA GLN A 39 -7.12 3.23 -21.26
C GLN A 39 -7.40 1.76 -21.60
N LEU A 40 -8.36 1.13 -20.92
CA LEU A 40 -8.71 -0.25 -21.21
C LEU A 40 -9.37 -0.35 -22.58
N THR A 41 -8.73 -1.07 -23.50
CA THR A 41 -9.32 -1.41 -24.80
C THR A 41 -10.62 -2.19 -24.61
N PRO A 42 -11.55 -2.20 -25.57
CA PRO A 42 -12.79 -2.95 -25.45
C PRO A 42 -12.56 -4.44 -25.14
N GLY A 43 -11.54 -5.04 -25.77
CA GLY A 43 -11.14 -6.43 -25.50
C GLY A 43 -10.64 -6.64 -24.06
N GLN A 44 -9.94 -5.65 -23.51
CA GLN A 44 -9.52 -5.67 -22.12
C GLN A 44 -10.71 -5.56 -21.15
N LYS A 45 -11.74 -4.76 -21.44
CA LYS A 45 -12.95 -4.69 -20.59
C LYS A 45 -13.74 -5.99 -20.59
N ILE A 46 -13.84 -6.64 -21.76
CA ILE A 46 -14.50 -7.94 -21.89
C ILE A 46 -13.70 -9.00 -21.14
N ALA A 47 -12.37 -9.04 -21.29
CA ALA A 47 -11.51 -9.98 -20.57
C ALA A 47 -11.63 -9.83 -19.04
N ASP A 48 -11.68 -8.61 -18.49
CA ASP A 48 -11.89 -8.40 -17.05
C ASP A 48 -13.24 -8.89 -16.56
N THR A 49 -14.28 -8.65 -17.37
CA THR A 49 -15.63 -9.10 -17.04
C THR A 49 -15.70 -10.63 -17.06
N VAL A 50 -15.13 -11.25 -18.10
CA VAL A 50 -15.07 -12.71 -18.24
C VAL A 50 -14.24 -13.34 -17.12
N ALA A 51 -13.09 -12.77 -16.77
CA ALA A 51 -12.25 -13.16 -15.65
C ALA A 51 -13.02 -13.17 -14.32
N ALA A 52 -13.72 -12.08 -14.03
CA ALA A 52 -14.53 -11.94 -12.82
C ALA A 52 -15.70 -12.95 -12.78
N THR A 53 -16.27 -13.28 -13.94
CA THR A 53 -17.37 -14.26 -14.03
C THR A 53 -16.91 -15.71 -13.93
N MET A 54 -15.80 -16.09 -14.57
CA MET A 54 -15.27 -17.46 -14.57
C MET A 54 -14.79 -17.91 -13.18
N GLY A 55 -14.35 -16.99 -12.32
CA GLY A 55 -13.94 -17.28 -10.94
C GLY A 55 -15.08 -17.33 -9.92
N SER A 56 -16.33 -17.08 -10.32
CA SER A 56 -17.45 -16.96 -9.39
C SER A 56 -18.23 -18.27 -9.25
N TRP A 57 -18.61 -18.60 -8.01
CA TRP A 57 -19.54 -19.70 -7.71
C TRP A 57 -20.87 -19.61 -8.46
N THR A 58 -21.30 -18.39 -8.80
CA THR A 58 -22.54 -18.15 -9.56
C THR A 58 -22.48 -18.71 -10.98
N PHE A 59 -21.31 -18.67 -11.65
CA PHE A 59 -21.14 -19.20 -12.99
C PHE A 59 -21.31 -20.72 -13.03
N ILE A 60 -20.72 -21.43 -12.06
CA ILE A 60 -20.84 -22.89 -11.93
C ILE A 60 -22.30 -23.30 -11.73
N ILE A 61 -23.06 -22.57 -10.91
CA ILE A 61 -24.47 -22.86 -10.64
C ILE A 61 -25.32 -22.66 -11.91
N ILE A 62 -25.12 -21.56 -12.64
CA ILE A 62 -25.85 -21.28 -13.89
C ILE A 62 -25.55 -22.37 -14.93
N GLN A 63 -24.26 -22.68 -15.14
CA GLN A 63 -23.82 -23.70 -16.09
C GLN A 63 -24.42 -25.07 -15.77
N THR A 64 -24.40 -25.46 -14.50
CA THR A 64 -24.98 -26.73 -14.03
C THR A 64 -26.49 -26.76 -14.23
N THR A 65 -27.18 -25.64 -13.97
CA THR A 65 -28.63 -25.53 -14.16
C THR A 65 -29.03 -25.66 -15.64
N ILE A 66 -28.28 -25.01 -16.54
CA ILE A 66 -28.50 -25.11 -18.00
C ILE A 66 -28.32 -26.57 -18.47
N LEU A 67 -27.24 -27.22 -18.05
CA LEU A 67 -26.98 -28.62 -18.39
C LEU A 67 -28.07 -29.55 -17.84
N PHE A 68 -28.47 -29.35 -16.58
CA PHE A 68 -29.54 -30.11 -15.95
C PHE A 68 -30.87 -29.96 -16.69
N PHE A 69 -31.24 -28.72 -17.07
CA PHE A 69 -32.46 -28.45 -17.83
C PHE A 69 -32.40 -29.03 -19.24
N TRP A 70 -31.23 -28.97 -19.89
CA TRP A 70 -31.01 -29.58 -21.20
C TRP A 70 -31.20 -31.09 -21.17
N ILE A 71 -30.64 -31.76 -20.14
CA ILE A 71 -30.81 -33.21 -19.93
C ILE A 71 -32.30 -33.54 -19.70
N ILE A 72 -33.01 -32.78 -18.85
CA ILE A 72 -34.44 -33.00 -18.59
C ILE A 72 -35.28 -32.83 -19.85
N LEU A 73 -35.06 -31.76 -20.62
CA LEU A 73 -35.78 -31.48 -21.86
C LEU A 73 -35.52 -32.57 -22.90
N ASN A 74 -34.29 -33.09 -22.96
CA ASN A 74 -33.92 -34.16 -23.85
C ASN A 74 -34.56 -35.51 -23.47
N ILE A 75 -34.56 -35.87 -22.19
CA ILE A 75 -35.18 -37.11 -21.67
C ILE A 75 -36.70 -37.06 -21.79
N THR A 76 -37.31 -35.89 -21.57
CA THR A 76 -38.76 -35.70 -21.60
C THR A 76 -39.31 -35.57 -23.04
N ALA A 77 -38.42 -35.59 -24.05
CA ALA A 77 -38.66 -35.66 -25.49
C ALA A 77 -40.13 -35.49 -25.93
N TYR A 78 -40.60 -34.24 -25.87
CA TYR A 78 -41.95 -33.84 -26.26
C TYR A 78 -42.15 -33.83 -27.79
N VAL A 79 -41.12 -33.92 -28.66
CA VAL A 79 -41.38 -33.88 -30.12
C VAL A 79 -40.51 -34.75 -31.06
N ARG A 80 -39.20 -35.01 -30.88
CA ARG A 80 -38.46 -35.65 -32.02
C ARG A 80 -37.07 -36.28 -31.83
N ASN A 81 -36.69 -36.83 -30.67
CA ASN A 81 -35.37 -37.48 -30.48
C ASN A 81 -34.20 -36.64 -31.04
N TRP A 82 -34.15 -35.35 -30.71
CA TRP A 82 -33.17 -34.42 -31.29
C TRP A 82 -31.72 -34.82 -30.93
N ASP A 83 -31.48 -35.39 -29.74
CA ASP A 83 -30.14 -35.90 -29.36
C ASP A 83 -30.26 -37.30 -28.72
N PRO A 84 -30.30 -38.37 -29.53
CA PRO A 84 -30.38 -39.74 -29.01
C PRO A 84 -29.15 -40.07 -28.16
N TYR A 85 -29.32 -40.98 -27.19
CA TYR A 85 -28.20 -41.51 -26.40
C TYR A 85 -27.09 -42.03 -27.35
N PRO A 86 -25.84 -41.52 -27.29
CA PRO A 86 -25.13 -40.95 -26.14
C PRO A 86 -24.91 -39.41 -26.18
N PHE A 87 -25.93 -38.62 -26.55
CA PHE A 87 -25.92 -37.14 -26.53
C PHE A 87 -24.73 -36.50 -27.29
N ILE A 88 -24.62 -36.77 -28.60
CA ILE A 88 -23.49 -36.35 -29.43
C ILE A 88 -23.36 -34.82 -29.50
N LEU A 89 -24.50 -34.11 -29.51
CA LEU A 89 -24.51 -32.65 -29.62
C LEU A 89 -24.06 -32.00 -28.32
N LEU A 90 -24.52 -32.53 -27.17
CA LEU A 90 -24.07 -32.07 -25.86
C LEU A 90 -22.58 -32.33 -25.65
N ASN A 91 -22.09 -33.49 -26.08
CA ASN A 91 -20.67 -33.83 -26.00
C ASN A 91 -19.81 -32.87 -26.85
N LEU A 92 -20.25 -32.57 -28.09
CA LEU A 92 -19.59 -31.62 -28.97
C LEU A 92 -19.58 -30.20 -28.38
N ALA A 93 -20.71 -29.75 -27.83
CA ALA A 93 -20.84 -28.44 -27.20
C ALA A 93 -19.92 -28.30 -25.97
N LEU A 94 -19.88 -29.32 -25.09
CA LEU A 94 -18.99 -29.32 -23.93
C LEU A 94 -17.51 -29.34 -24.34
N SER A 95 -17.16 -30.11 -25.36
CA SER A 95 -15.79 -30.17 -25.88
C SER A 95 -15.35 -28.81 -26.44
N PHE A 96 -16.22 -28.14 -27.21
CA PHE A 96 -15.97 -26.79 -27.69
C PHE A 96 -15.86 -25.78 -26.54
N GLN A 97 -16.76 -25.86 -25.55
CA GLN A 97 -16.73 -25.00 -24.38
C GLN A 97 -15.41 -25.14 -23.61
N ALA A 98 -14.95 -26.36 -23.37
CA ALA A 98 -13.67 -26.62 -22.69
C ALA A 98 -12.47 -26.09 -23.49
N ALA A 99 -12.49 -26.24 -24.82
CA ALA A 99 -11.43 -25.73 -25.69
C ALA A 99 -11.26 -24.20 -25.61
N TYR A 100 -12.36 -23.45 -25.47
CA TYR A 100 -12.32 -22.00 -25.30
C TYR A 100 -12.08 -21.55 -23.86
N ALA A 101 -12.45 -22.37 -22.87
CA ALA A 101 -12.25 -22.04 -21.46
C ALA A 101 -10.75 -21.85 -21.13
N ALA A 102 -9.88 -22.74 -21.60
CA ALA A 102 -8.45 -22.70 -21.26
C ALA A 102 -7.73 -21.41 -21.75
N PRO A 103 -7.89 -20.95 -23.01
CA PRO A 103 -7.36 -19.66 -23.44
C PRO A 103 -7.91 -18.46 -22.67
N PHE A 104 -9.21 -18.45 -22.35
CA PHE A 104 -9.80 -17.35 -21.57
C PHE A 104 -9.24 -17.30 -20.14
N ILE A 105 -9.10 -18.46 -19.49
CA ILE A 105 -8.46 -18.57 -18.19
C ILE A 105 -7.01 -18.08 -18.27
N MET A 106 -6.25 -18.51 -19.28
CA MET A 106 -4.85 -18.10 -19.46
C MET A 106 -4.72 -16.59 -19.73
N MET A 107 -5.60 -16.01 -20.54
CA MET A 107 -5.62 -14.55 -20.78
C MET A 107 -5.96 -13.77 -19.50
N SER A 108 -6.93 -14.26 -18.72
CA SER A 108 -7.27 -13.68 -17.41
C SER A 108 -6.09 -13.76 -16.45
N GLN A 109 -5.38 -14.89 -16.42
CA GLN A 109 -4.22 -15.11 -15.55
C GLN A 109 -3.04 -14.21 -15.95
N ASN A 110 -2.65 -14.18 -17.22
CA ASN A 110 -1.58 -13.30 -17.72
C ASN A 110 -1.83 -11.84 -17.33
N ARG A 111 -3.09 -11.40 -17.45
CA ARG A 111 -3.46 -10.04 -17.06
C ARG A 111 -3.36 -9.80 -15.57
N GLN A 112 -3.88 -10.71 -14.76
CA GLN A 112 -3.79 -10.58 -13.30
C GLN A 112 -2.32 -10.54 -12.87
N GLN A 113 -1.47 -11.39 -13.45
CA GLN A 113 -0.03 -11.40 -13.21
C GLN A 113 0.65 -10.07 -13.61
N ASP A 114 0.27 -9.46 -14.72
CA ASP A 114 0.79 -8.15 -15.12
C ASP A 114 0.39 -7.03 -14.14
N ILE A 115 -0.86 -7.06 -13.65
CA ILE A 115 -1.34 -6.12 -12.61
C ILE A 115 -0.55 -6.32 -11.32
N ASP A 116 -0.46 -7.57 -10.86
CA ASP A 116 0.25 -7.94 -9.62
C ASP A 116 1.74 -7.56 -9.71
N ARG A 117 2.37 -7.74 -10.88
CA ARG A 117 3.77 -7.33 -11.13
C ARG A 117 3.93 -5.82 -11.00
N LYS A 118 3.07 -5.02 -11.65
CA LYS A 118 3.12 -3.55 -11.54
C LYS A 118 2.90 -3.08 -10.10
N GLU A 119 1.99 -3.72 -9.38
CA GLU A 119 1.72 -3.40 -7.97
C GLU A 119 2.94 -3.73 -7.10
N ALA A 120 3.56 -4.89 -7.30
CA ALA A 120 4.79 -5.27 -6.60
C ALA A 120 5.97 -4.33 -6.91
N GLU A 121 6.16 -3.92 -8.16
CA GLU A 121 7.19 -2.94 -8.53
C GLU A 121 6.99 -1.58 -7.85
N ASN A 122 5.73 -1.13 -7.78
CA ASN A 122 5.39 0.12 -7.10
C ASN A 122 5.63 0.02 -5.58
N ASP A 123 5.19 -1.08 -4.97
CA ASP A 123 5.37 -1.32 -3.54
C ASP A 123 6.86 -1.43 -3.18
N TYR A 124 7.66 -2.06 -4.04
CA TYR A 124 9.12 -2.09 -3.91
C TYR A 124 9.73 -0.68 -3.89
N LYS A 125 9.36 0.17 -4.86
CA LYS A 125 9.85 1.57 -4.92
C LYS A 125 9.45 2.38 -3.68
N ILE A 126 8.23 2.19 -3.18
CA ILE A 126 7.76 2.84 -1.95
C ILE A 126 8.59 2.36 -0.76
N ASN A 127 8.89 1.06 -0.68
CA ASN A 127 9.68 0.51 0.42
C ASN A 127 11.10 1.08 0.45
N ILE A 128 11.78 1.12 -0.70
CA ILE A 128 13.12 1.72 -0.80
C ILE A 128 13.11 3.20 -0.41
N LYS A 129 12.08 3.95 -0.84
CA LYS A 129 11.93 5.36 -0.44
C LYS A 129 11.71 5.51 1.08
N ALA A 130 10.90 4.64 1.67
CA ALA A 130 10.65 4.65 3.11
C ALA A 130 11.91 4.29 3.90
N GLU A 131 12.69 3.32 3.44
CA GLU A 131 13.98 2.95 4.04
C GLU A 131 14.96 4.13 4.06
N LEU A 132 15.14 4.81 2.92
CA LEU A 132 15.98 6.01 2.84
C LEU A 132 15.48 7.16 3.73
N GLU A 133 14.16 7.36 3.81
CA GLU A 133 13.58 8.39 4.67
C GLU A 133 13.82 8.08 6.15
N ILE A 134 13.76 6.80 6.55
CA ILE A 134 14.10 6.37 7.92
C ILE A 134 15.58 6.58 8.21
N GLU A 135 16.47 6.22 7.28
CA GLU A 135 17.92 6.44 7.44
C GLU A 135 18.26 7.92 7.63
N LEU A 136 17.67 8.79 6.80
CA LEU A 136 17.85 10.24 6.89
C LEU A 136 17.27 10.82 8.19
N LEU A 137 16.14 10.28 8.68
CA LEU A 137 15.60 10.65 9.99
C LEU A 137 16.54 10.21 11.12
N HIS A 138 17.15 9.03 11.02
CA HIS A 138 18.09 8.54 12.00
C HIS A 138 19.34 9.44 12.09
N GLU A 139 19.92 9.81 10.95
CA GLU A 139 21.04 10.75 10.88
C GLU A 139 20.69 12.11 11.53
N LYS A 140 19.50 12.64 11.23
CA LYS A 140 19.02 13.89 11.84
C LYS A 140 18.85 13.78 13.35
N ILE A 141 18.34 12.65 13.85
CA ILE A 141 18.19 12.40 15.29
C ILE A 141 19.56 12.36 15.97
N GLU A 142 20.56 11.72 15.35
CA GLU A 142 21.91 11.66 15.88
C GLU A 142 22.56 13.05 15.96
N LEU A 143 22.41 13.87 14.91
CA LEU A 143 22.87 15.26 14.91
C LEU A 143 22.20 16.11 15.99
N LEU A 144 20.90 15.87 16.25
CA LEU A 144 20.18 16.55 17.33
C LEU A 144 20.71 16.12 18.71
N HIS A 145 20.96 14.82 18.93
CA HIS A 145 21.58 14.32 20.17
C HIS A 145 22.94 14.97 20.41
N GLN A 146 23.82 14.95 19.40
CA GLN A 146 25.14 15.57 19.50
C GLN A 146 25.05 17.06 19.86
N LYS A 147 24.09 17.79 19.27
CA LYS A 147 23.88 19.21 19.57
C LYS A 147 23.37 19.44 20.98
N ILE A 148 22.48 18.57 21.48
CA ILE A 148 21.99 18.62 22.86
C ILE A 148 23.14 18.38 23.85
N ASP A 149 24.00 17.40 23.58
CA ASP A 149 25.15 17.10 24.43
C ASP A 149 26.16 18.26 24.46
N GLN A 150 26.45 18.86 23.31
CA GLN A 150 27.30 20.06 23.24
C GLN A 150 26.71 21.26 24.01
N MET A 151 25.39 21.44 24.00
CA MET A 151 24.75 22.50 24.78
C MET A 151 24.85 22.21 26.28
N ARG A 152 24.65 20.95 26.70
CA ARG A 152 24.84 20.53 28.09
C ARG A 152 26.27 20.76 28.58
N GLU A 153 27.28 20.39 27.79
CA GLU A 153 28.68 20.63 28.15
C GLU A 153 28.97 22.12 28.34
N LYS A 154 28.48 22.97 27.44
CA LYS A 154 28.62 24.44 27.56
C LYS A 154 27.92 24.97 28.81
N GLU A 155 26.72 24.51 29.11
CA GLU A 155 26.00 24.88 30.33
C GLU A 155 26.82 24.51 31.58
N VAL A 156 27.36 23.29 31.65
CA VAL A 156 28.20 22.83 32.76
C VAL A 156 29.46 23.69 32.92
N VAL A 157 30.14 24.03 31.82
CA VAL A 157 31.32 24.90 31.85
C VAL A 157 30.97 26.30 32.37
N THR A 158 29.90 26.91 31.86
CA THR A 158 29.47 28.25 32.33
C THR A 158 29.05 28.25 33.80
N LEU A 159 28.39 27.19 34.28
CA LEU A 159 28.07 27.01 35.70
C LEU A 159 29.34 26.88 36.54
N ALA A 160 30.34 26.13 36.09
CA ALA A 160 31.60 26.00 36.80
C ALA A 160 32.36 27.34 36.89
N GLU A 161 32.41 28.11 35.80
CA GLU A 161 33.04 29.44 35.77
C GLU A 161 32.35 30.42 36.74
N THR A 162 31.02 30.49 36.71
CA THR A 162 30.26 31.37 37.61
C THR A 162 30.42 30.99 39.08
N VAL A 163 30.45 29.68 39.41
CA VAL A 163 30.73 29.22 40.78
C VAL A 163 32.15 29.62 41.22
N GLN A 164 33.14 29.49 40.33
CA GLN A 164 34.52 29.87 40.64
C GLN A 164 34.70 31.38 40.81
N GLU A 165 33.98 32.19 40.03
CA GLU A 165 33.98 33.64 40.14
C GLU A 165 33.32 34.10 41.45
N LEU A 166 32.17 33.51 41.81
CA LEU A 166 31.51 33.74 43.09
C LEU A 166 32.41 33.37 44.27
N ALA A 167 33.09 32.22 44.21
CA ALA A 167 34.02 31.80 45.25
C ALA A 167 35.19 32.78 45.44
N LYS A 168 35.77 33.28 44.33
CA LYS A 168 36.82 34.32 44.39
C LYS A 168 36.31 35.62 44.99
N SER A 169 35.10 36.04 44.63
CA SER A 169 34.49 37.27 45.15
C SER A 169 34.20 37.19 46.65
N GLN A 170 33.82 36.01 47.16
CA GLN A 170 33.66 35.79 48.61
C GLN A 170 34.99 35.81 49.36
N ASP A 171 36.05 35.20 48.82
CA ASP A 171 37.39 35.19 49.45
C ASP A 171 38.03 36.60 49.49
N THR A 172 37.69 37.47 48.54
CA THR A 172 38.12 38.88 48.58
C THR A 172 37.31 39.73 49.56
N ALA A 173 36.06 39.38 49.83
CA ALA A 173 35.23 40.08 50.82
C ALA A 173 35.65 39.72 52.25
N ASP A 174 35.96 38.45 52.51
CA ASP A 174 36.39 37.93 53.83
C ASP A 174 37.78 38.45 54.27
N LYS A 175 38.67 38.78 53.31
CA LYS A 175 39.98 39.41 53.59
C LYS A 175 39.93 40.92 53.81
N SER A 176 38.77 41.54 53.63
CA SER A 176 38.58 42.99 53.76
C SER A 176 37.86 43.43 55.04
N GLU A 177 37.44 42.48 55.88
CA GLU A 177 37.05 42.68 57.28
C GLU A 177 38.21 42.37 58.24
#